data_AF-A0A661ULC2-F1
#
_entry.id   AF-A0A661ULC2-F1
#
_cell.length_a   1.000
_cell.length_b   1.000
_cell.length_c   1.000
_cell.angle_alpha   90.00
_cell.angle_beta   90.00
_cell.angle_gamma   90.00
#
_symmetry.space_group_name_H-M   'P 1'
#
loop_
_entity.id
_entity.type
_entity.pdbx_description
1 polymer ?
#
loop_
_entity_poly.entity_id
_entity_poly.type
_entity_poly.pdbx_seq_one_letter_code
_entity_poly.pdbx_strand_id
1 'polypeptide(L)' 'MRDFKKLDIWHEAHQLALKVYKETKSFPKEEIYGITSQLRRAVVSIPNNIAEGCGRKSKKEFYNFLNISM' A
#
# COMPACT_ATOMS: atom_id res chain seq x y z
N MET A 1 16.51 -12.06 2.52
CA MET A 1 15.23 -11.33 2.42
C MET A 1 15.23 -10.28 3.51
N ARG A 2 14.96 -9.00 3.20
CA ARG A 2 14.87 -7.97 4.23
C ARG A 2 13.50 -8.08 4.90
N ASP A 3 13.46 -7.95 6.21
CA ASP A 3 12.19 -7.94 6.92
C ASP A 3 11.52 -6.57 6.75
N PHE A 4 10.49 -6.51 5.91
CA PHE A 4 9.75 -5.27 5.65
C PHE A 4 9.03 -4.76 6.90
N LYS A 5 8.74 -5.62 7.88
CA LYS A 5 8.09 -5.26 9.14
C LYS A 5 9.02 -4.47 10.08
N LYS A 6 10.27 -4.24 9.69
CA LYS A 6 11.20 -3.36 10.41
C LYS A 6 11.30 -1.97 9.79
N LEU A 7 10.56 -1.72 8.70
CA LEU A 7 10.60 -0.45 7.98
C LEU A 7 9.46 0.44 8.45
N ASP A 8 9.80 1.61 8.99
CA ASP A 8 8.80 2.61 9.42
C ASP A 8 7.87 2.99 8.27
N ILE A 9 8.41 3.13 7.05
CA ILE A 9 7.62 3.44 5.86
C ILE A 9 6.57 2.37 5.54
N TRP A 10 6.84 1.09 5.84
CA TRP A 10 5.85 0.03 5.68
C TRP A 10 4.74 0.16 6.73
N HIS A 11 5.09 0.46 7.97
CA HIS A 11 4.11 0.70 9.03
C HIS A 11 3.20 1.88 8.71
N GLU A 12 3.77 3.00 8.29
CA GLU A 12 3.00 4.19 7.89
C GLU A 12 2.07 3.90 6.71
N ALA A 13 2.57 3.23 5.67
CA ALA A 13 1.76 2.82 4.52
C ALA A 13 0.62 1.87 4.92
N HIS A 14 0.89 0.93 5.83
CA HIS A 14 -0.13 0.03 6.36
C HIS A 14 -1.19 0.77 7.18
N GLN A 15 -0.80 1.71 8.04
CA GLN A 15 -1.74 2.54 8.79
C GLN A 15 -2.59 3.43 7.88
N LEU A 16 -2.00 3.99 6.82
CA LEU A 16 -2.74 4.74 5.81
C LEU A 16 -3.83 3.88 5.16
N ALA A 17 -3.50 2.64 4.76
CA ALA A 17 -4.47 1.72 4.19
C ALA A 17 -5.62 1.43 5.16
N LEU A 18 -5.32 1.17 6.45
CA LEU A 18 -6.35 0.96 7.47
C LEU A 18 -7.25 2.20 7.66
N LYS A 19 -6.67 3.40 7.68
CA LYS A 19 -7.42 4.66 7.78
C LYS A 19 -8.35 4.85 6.60
N VAL A 20 -7.86 4.65 5.38
CA VAL A 20 -8.68 4.76 4.16
C VAL A 20 -9.82 3.74 4.16
N TYR A 21 -9.57 2.51 4.59
CA TYR A 21 -10.62 1.51 4.75
C TYR A 21 -11.68 1.94 5.76
N LYS A 22 -11.28 2.60 6.86
CA LYS A 22 -12.20 3.16 7.86
C LYS A 22 -13.03 4.30 7.27
N GLU A 23 -12.41 5.30 6.64
CA GLU A 23 -13.10 6.47 6.10
C GLU A 23 -14.06 6.10 4.95
N THR A 24 -13.65 5.19 4.07
CA THR A 24 -14.50 4.75 2.95
C THR A 24 -15.69 3.89 3.36
N LYS A 25 -15.86 3.54 4.65
CA LYS A 25 -17.07 2.82 5.11
C LYS A 25 -18.32 3.69 5.08
N SER A 26 -18.17 5.01 5.18
CA SER A 26 -19.29 5.96 5.16
C SER A 26 -19.62 6.47 3.76
N PHE A 27 -18.96 5.96 2.71
CA PHE A 27 -19.24 6.37 1.34
C PHE A 27 -20.59 5.80 0.86
N PRO A 28 -21.24 6.46 -0.12
CA PRO A 28 -22.48 5.95 -0.72
C PRO A 28 -22.30 4.54 -1.29
N LYS A 29 -23.36 3.73 -1.28
CA LYS A 29 -23.29 2.34 -1.76
C LYS A 29 -23.04 2.26 -3.27
N GLU A 30 -23.46 3.28 -4.01
CA GLU A 30 -23.28 3.44 -5.44
C GLU A 30 -21.78 3.57 -5.79
N GLU A 31 -20.96 4.04 -4.85
CA GLU A 31 -19.53 4.26 -5.02
C GLU A 31 -18.66 3.05 -4.65
N ILE A 32 -19.26 1.93 -4.22
CA ILE A 32 -18.53 0.72 -3.78
C ILE A 32 -17.58 0.24 -4.89
N TYR A 33 -18.08 0.17 -6.12
CA TYR A 33 -17.29 -0.24 -7.29
C TYR A 33 -16.60 0.94 -7.97
N GLY A 34 -17.04 2.18 -7.70
CA GLY A 34 -16.44 3.42 -8.16
C GLY A 34 -15.24 3.84 -7.31
N ILE A 35 -15.30 5.03 -6.72
CA ILE A 35 -14.16 5.65 -6.01
C ILE A 35 -13.69 4.79 -4.82
N THR A 36 -14.59 4.07 -4.15
CA THR A 36 -14.24 3.24 -2.98
C THR A 36 -13.29 2.11 -3.37
N SER A 37 -13.58 1.40 -4.46
CA SER A 37 -12.73 0.30 -4.93
C SER A 37 -11.37 0.80 -5.44
N GLN A 38 -11.35 1.96 -6.09
CA GLN A 38 -10.11 2.54 -6.61
C GLN A 38 -9.20 3.01 -5.49
N LEU A 39 -9.75 3.76 -4.53
CA LEU A 39 -8.98 4.30 -3.41
C LEU A 39 -8.41 3.18 -2.54
N ARG A 40 -9.23 2.17 -2.19
CA ARG A 40 -8.77 1.02 -1.39
C ARG A 40 -7.66 0.22 -2.08
N ARG A 41 -7.77 -0.01 -3.39
CA ARG A 41 -6.72 -0.71 -4.16
C ARG A 41 -5.44 0.11 -4.24
N ALA A 42 -5.53 1.41 -4.48
CA ALA A 42 -4.38 2.30 -4.54
C ALA A 42 -3.61 2.32 -3.22
N VAL A 43 -4.29 2.47 -2.08
CA VAL A 43 -3.59 2.57 -0.78
C VAL A 43 -3.02 1.22 -0.32
N VAL A 44 -3.65 0.09 -0.68
CA VAL A 44 -3.15 -1.25 -0.37
C VAL A 44 -1.93 -1.61 -1.24
N SER A 45 -1.81 -1.06 -2.45
CA SER A 45 -0.66 -1.33 -3.31
C SER A 45 0.65 -0.81 -2.69
N ILE A 46 0.61 0.26 -1.91
CA ILE A 46 1.79 0.89 -1.28
C ILE A 46 2.52 -0.10 -0.34
N PRO A 47 1.92 -0.61 0.76
CA PRO A 47 2.62 -1.56 1.64
C PRO A 47 2.93 -2.89 0.95
N ASN A 48 2.14 -3.31 -0.05
CA ASN A 48 2.40 -4.52 -0.82
C ASN A 48 3.66 -4.40 -1.67
N ASN A 49 3.82 -3.30 -2.41
CA ASN A 49 5.01 -3.04 -3.21
C ASN A 49 6.26 -2.89 -2.34
N ILE A 50 6.16 -2.25 -1.16
CA ILE A 50 7.28 -2.18 -0.20
C ILE A 50 7.69 -3.59 0.26
N ALA A 51 6.72 -4.43 0.63
CA ALA A 51 6.98 -5.81 1.06
C ALA A 51 7.58 -6.67 -0.07
N GLU A 52 7.04 -6.55 -1.28
CA GLU A 52 7.53 -7.26 -2.46
C GLU A 52 8.95 -6.83 -2.83
N GLY A 53 9.23 -5.53 -2.80
CA GLY A 53 10.56 -4.97 -3.00
C GLY A 53 11.59 -5.50 -1.99
N CYS A 54 11.21 -5.68 -0.72
CA CYS A 54 12.08 -6.26 0.32
C CYS A 54 12.44 -7.73 0.06
N GLY A 55 11.60 -8.43 -0.72
CA GLY A 55 11.83 -9.77 -1.23
C GLY A 55 12.88 -9.85 -2.35
N ARG A 56 13.22 -8.73 -3.00
CA ARG A 56 14.11 -8.71 -4.18
C ARG A 56 15.59 -8.79 -3.79
N LYS A 57 16.40 -9.33 -4.72
CA LYS A 57 17.83 -9.63 -4.48
C LYS A 57 18.70 -8.39 -4.57
N SER A 58 18.37 -7.43 -5.45
CA SER A 58 19.17 -6.22 -5.65
C SER A 58 18.56 -4.97 -5.01
N LYS A 59 19.39 -3.98 -4.66
CA LYS A 59 18.93 -2.65 -4.24
C LYS A 59 18.19 -1.92 -5.38
N LYS A 60 18.59 -2.13 -6.64
CA LYS A 60 17.96 -1.52 -7.82
C LYS A 60 16.50 -1.96 -7.97
N GLU A 61 16.22 -3.25 -7.83
CA GLU A 61 14.86 -3.76 -7.86
C GLU A 61 14.02 -3.20 -6.70
N PHE A 62 14.60 -3.11 -5.49
CA PHE A 62 13.93 -2.49 -4.35
C PHE A 62 13.51 -1.05 -4.63
N TYR A 63 14.38 -0.23 -5.24
CA TYR A 63 14.03 1.14 -5.62
C TYR A 63 12.90 1.23 -6.65
N ASN A 64 12.87 0.32 -7.63
CA ASN A 64 11.77 0.28 -8.60
C ASN A 64 10.42 0.02 -7.92
N PHE A 65 10.37 -0.88 -6.94
CA PHE A 65 9.16 -1.14 -6.15
C PHE A 65 8.74 0.05 -5.29
N LEU A 66 9.70 0.80 -4.72
CA LEU A 66 9.40 2.05 -4.01
C LEU A 66 8.82 3.12 -4.95
N ASN A 67 9.33 3.24 -6.18
CA ASN A 67 8.80 4.18 -7.17
C ASN A 67 7.37 3.84 -7.64
N ILE A 68 6.98 2.56 -7.65
CA ILE A 68 5.59 2.16 -7.95
C ILE A 68 4.66 2.49 -6.78
N SER A 69 5.21 2.65 -5.57
CA SER A 69 4.46 2.90 -4.34
C SER A 69 4.21 4.39 -4.06
N MET A 70 4.90 5.29 -4.78
CA MET A 70 4.75 6.75 -4.69
C MET A 70 3.82 7.26 -5.77
#